data_AF-A0A0J9C2S9-F1
#
_entry.id   AF-A0A0J9C2S9-F1
#
_cell.length_a   1.000
_cell.length_b   1.000
_cell.length_c   1.000
_cell.angle_alpha   90.00
_cell.angle_beta   90.00
_cell.angle_gamma   90.00
#
_symmetry.space_group_name_H-M   'P 1'
#
loop_
_entity.id
_entity.type
_entity.pdbx_description
1 polymer ?
#
loop_
_entity_poly.entity_id
_entity_poly.type
_entity_poly.pdbx_seq_one_letter_code
_entity_poly.pdbx_strand_id
1 'polypeptide(L)'
;MDNYPDEYWYGLLLSKDSAARPLTSMQKSIIIKQSMQEAALQKEHIRKCFGDQPPESCLGRMGFDLKDDGREPMAAFLYMGLMEPDSKTVWINMTLISMVEHYMEVHMPEDISRRQKLREIVCWHELYHVIEECTPDIYTRNVRVPGRFLGMIPCCRKVEAASEIGAIHFSKLMSDVAFSPYIYTRYLMAAANQDLEVRYGH
;
A
#
# COMPACT_ATOMS: atom_id res chain seq x y z
N MET A 1 -19.09 -0.52 -6.84
CA MET A 1 -18.46 -1.26 -5.73
C MET A 1 -17.70 -0.34 -4.76
N ASP A 2 -17.50 0.95 -5.05
CA ASP A 2 -16.74 1.89 -4.20
C ASP A 2 -17.50 2.42 -2.96
N ASN A 3 -18.65 1.82 -2.61
CA ASN A 3 -19.59 2.39 -1.63
C ASN A 3 -19.41 1.86 -0.19
N TYR A 4 -18.32 1.15 0.07
CA TYR A 4 -17.97 0.63 1.39
C TYR A 4 -16.93 1.53 2.06
N PRO A 5 -17.01 1.72 3.39
CA PRO A 5 -16.02 2.50 4.13
C PRO A 5 -14.64 1.84 4.05
N ASP A 6 -13.58 2.63 4.23
CA ASP A 6 -12.20 2.16 4.10
C ASP A 6 -11.90 0.97 5.03
N GLU A 7 -12.46 0.97 6.24
CA GLU A 7 -12.32 -0.08 7.23
C GLU A 7 -12.82 -1.45 6.76
N TYR A 8 -13.83 -1.47 5.88
CA TYR A 8 -14.29 -2.72 5.26
C TYR A 8 -13.18 -3.32 4.39
N TRP A 9 -12.55 -2.49 3.55
CA TRP A 9 -11.47 -2.92 2.66
C TRP A 9 -10.21 -3.31 3.44
N TYR A 10 -9.87 -2.57 4.48
CA TYR A 10 -8.77 -2.94 5.38
C TYR A 10 -9.04 -4.25 6.13
N GLY A 11 -10.31 -4.51 6.50
CA GLY A 11 -10.73 -5.80 7.04
C GLY A 11 -10.47 -6.96 6.08
N LEU A 12 -10.68 -6.76 4.78
CA LEU A 12 -10.36 -7.75 3.76
C LEU A 12 -8.83 -8.00 3.65
N LEU A 13 -7.99 -6.96 3.74
CA LEU A 13 -6.53 -7.12 3.78
C LEU A 13 -6.10 -7.98 4.98
N LEU A 14 -6.60 -7.68 6.18
CA LEU A 14 -6.34 -8.48 7.39
C LEU A 14 -6.88 -9.91 7.30
N SER A 15 -7.93 -10.15 6.51
CA SER A 15 -8.45 -11.51 6.30
C SER A 15 -7.53 -12.39 5.45
N LYS A 16 -6.76 -11.77 4.53
CA LYS A 16 -5.80 -12.43 3.64
C LYS A 16 -4.44 -12.62 4.32
N ASP A 17 -4.11 -11.79 5.31
CA ASP A 17 -2.93 -11.95 6.15
C ASP A 17 -3.06 -13.18 7.06
N SER A 18 -2.14 -14.14 6.88
CA SER A 18 -2.15 -15.40 7.62
C SER A 18 -1.89 -15.27 9.13
N ALA A 19 -1.23 -14.20 9.58
CA ALA A 19 -1.05 -13.90 10.99
C ALA A 19 -2.31 -13.27 11.59
N ALA A 20 -3.00 -12.39 10.85
CA ALA A 20 -4.23 -11.73 11.31
C ALA A 20 -5.51 -12.57 11.14
N ARG A 21 -5.50 -13.61 10.30
CA ARG A 21 -6.65 -14.51 10.09
C ARG A 21 -7.34 -15.00 11.39
N PRO A 22 -6.62 -15.51 12.41
CA PRO A 22 -7.23 -15.98 13.67
C PRO A 22 -7.75 -14.86 14.59
N LEU A 23 -7.48 -13.59 14.31
CA LEU A 23 -7.92 -12.49 15.16
C LEU A 23 -9.44 -12.30 15.10
N THR A 24 -10.00 -11.90 16.24
CA THR A 24 -11.41 -11.48 16.34
C THR A 24 -11.66 -10.19 15.56
N SER A 25 -12.92 -9.93 15.24
CA SER A 25 -13.33 -8.68 14.58
C SER A 25 -12.95 -7.44 15.39
N MET A 26 -13.00 -7.51 16.73
CA MET A 26 -12.59 -6.42 17.62
C MET A 26 -11.09 -6.14 17.50
N GLN A 27 -10.25 -7.19 17.56
CA GLN A 27 -8.80 -7.05 17.40
C GLN A 27 -8.42 -6.50 16.03
N LYS A 28 -9.07 -6.98 14.96
CA LYS A 28 -8.87 -6.44 13.61
C LYS A 28 -9.26 -4.96 13.52
N SER A 29 -10.39 -4.56 14.12
CA SER A 29 -10.81 -3.16 14.16
C SER A 29 -9.81 -2.26 14.88
N ILE A 30 -9.22 -2.73 15.99
CA ILE A 30 -8.17 -2.00 16.71
C ILE A 30 -6.95 -1.79 15.81
N ILE A 31 -6.47 -2.84 15.14
CA ILE A 31 -5.32 -2.75 14.21
C ILE A 31 -5.60 -1.74 13.10
N ILE A 32 -6.78 -1.80 12.48
CA ILE A 32 -7.18 -0.86 11.41
C ILE A 32 -7.13 0.58 11.94
N LYS A 33 -7.80 0.86 13.06
CA LYS A 33 -7.89 2.21 13.63
C LYS A 33 -6.51 2.75 14.02
N GLN A 34 -5.68 1.94 14.65
CA GLN A 34 -4.34 2.36 15.06
C GLN A 34 -3.42 2.59 13.85
N SER A 35 -3.53 1.77 12.79
CA SER A 35 -2.77 1.97 11.55
C SER A 35 -3.19 3.26 10.82
N MET A 36 -4.49 3.54 10.77
CA MET A 36 -5.01 4.79 10.21
C MET A 36 -4.57 6.01 11.04
N GLN A 37 -4.59 5.90 12.37
CA GLN A 37 -4.13 6.96 13.25
C GLN A 37 -2.64 7.22 13.10
N GLU A 38 -1.81 6.17 13.00
CA GLU A 38 -0.37 6.29 12.74
C GLU A 38 -0.12 6.99 11.40
N ALA A 39 -0.82 6.60 10.33
CA ALA A 39 -0.73 7.27 9.03
C ALA A 39 -1.07 8.78 9.11
N ALA A 40 -2.10 9.15 9.88
CA ALA A 40 -2.44 10.56 10.09
C ALA A 40 -1.35 11.31 10.87
N LEU A 41 -0.75 10.69 11.91
CA LEU A 41 0.36 11.28 12.65
C LEU A 41 1.59 11.49 11.75
N GLN A 42 1.92 10.51 10.91
CA GLN A 42 3.06 10.61 10.00
C GLN A 42 2.83 11.66 8.91
N LYS A 43 1.59 11.84 8.42
CA LYS A 43 1.25 12.95 7.52
C LYS A 43 1.58 14.31 8.14
N GLU A 44 1.14 14.55 9.37
CA GLU A 44 1.42 15.81 10.05
C GLU A 44 2.92 16.01 10.30
N HIS A 45 3.64 14.93 10.64
CA HIS A 45 5.09 14.97 10.81
C HIS A 45 5.82 15.32 9.51
N ILE A 46 5.49 14.63 8.41
CA ILE A 46 6.08 14.85 7.08
C ILE A 46 5.79 16.27 6.60
N ARG A 47 4.55 16.76 6.73
CA ARG A 47 4.21 18.15 6.37
C ARG A 47 4.97 19.17 7.19
N LYS A 48 5.19 18.91 8.48
CA LYS A 48 5.99 19.79 9.34
C LYS A 48 7.47 19.83 8.93
N CYS A 49 8.03 18.69 8.55
CA CYS A 49 9.45 18.58 8.18
C CYS A 49 9.75 19.06 6.75
N PHE A 50 8.81 18.81 5.83
CA PHE A 50 9.04 18.94 4.40
C PHE A 50 8.08 19.90 3.68
N GLY A 51 7.00 20.35 4.33
CA GLY A 51 5.97 21.19 3.71
C GLY A 51 5.10 20.41 2.73
N ASP A 52 4.52 21.12 1.77
CA ASP A 52 3.68 20.55 0.69
C ASP A 52 4.51 20.09 -0.52
N GLN A 53 5.70 19.54 -0.26
CA GLN A 53 6.58 19.03 -1.30
C GLN A 53 6.07 17.71 -1.87
N PRO A 54 6.31 17.42 -3.17
CA PRO A 54 5.93 16.16 -3.79
C PRO A 54 6.71 14.97 -3.18
N PRO A 55 6.22 13.73 -3.31
CA PRO A 55 6.83 12.58 -2.66
C PRO A 55 8.30 12.37 -3.05
N GLU A 56 8.68 12.68 -4.29
CA GLU A 56 10.07 12.57 -4.78
C GLU A 56 11.03 13.47 -4.02
N SER A 57 10.62 14.72 -3.77
CA SER A 57 11.41 15.66 -2.98
C SER A 57 11.55 15.19 -1.53
N CYS A 58 10.49 14.63 -0.96
CA CYS A 58 10.52 14.09 0.39
C CYS A 58 11.45 12.86 0.48
N LEU A 59 11.35 11.91 -0.45
CA LEU A 59 12.24 10.74 -0.56
C LEU A 59 13.71 11.16 -0.63
N GLY A 60 14.05 12.10 -1.52
CA GLY A 60 15.41 12.60 -1.66
C GLY A 60 15.94 13.24 -0.37
N ARG A 61 15.10 13.97 0.37
CA ARG A 61 15.47 14.54 1.68
C ARG A 61 15.61 13.49 2.78
N MET A 62 14.95 12.35 2.66
CA MET A 62 15.12 11.18 3.53
C MET A 62 16.31 10.29 3.12
N GLY A 63 16.99 10.64 2.02
CA GLY A 63 18.18 9.94 1.54
C GLY A 63 17.87 8.70 0.69
N PHE A 64 16.69 8.65 0.08
CA PHE A 64 16.28 7.59 -0.84
C PHE A 64 16.23 8.11 -2.29
N ASP A 65 16.72 7.29 -3.21
CA ASP A 65 16.60 7.53 -4.64
C ASP A 65 15.27 6.97 -5.16
N LEU A 66 14.58 7.71 -6.04
CA LEU A 66 13.46 7.17 -6.81
C LEU A 66 13.94 6.73 -8.19
N LYS A 67 13.71 5.47 -8.55
CA LYS A 67 14.13 4.88 -9.84
C LYS A 67 12.96 4.20 -10.54
N ASP A 68 12.97 4.29 -11.87
CA ASP A 68 12.10 3.46 -12.70
C ASP A 68 12.73 2.08 -12.82
N ASP A 69 11.92 1.06 -12.57
CA ASP A 69 12.33 -0.33 -12.69
C ASP A 69 12.40 -0.78 -14.15
N GLY A 70 11.62 -0.17 -15.06
CA GLY A 70 11.62 -0.43 -16.51
C GLY A 70 11.32 -1.87 -16.96
N ARG A 71 11.29 -2.83 -16.03
CA ARG A 71 11.05 -4.25 -16.28
C ARG A 71 9.58 -4.47 -16.59
N GLU A 72 9.33 -5.30 -17.60
CA GLU A 72 7.96 -5.74 -17.91
C GLU A 72 7.37 -6.48 -16.70
N PRO A 73 6.08 -6.23 -16.37
CA PRO A 73 5.43 -6.93 -15.28
C PRO A 73 5.38 -8.42 -15.58
N MET A 74 5.87 -9.23 -14.65
CA MET A 74 5.71 -10.68 -14.68
C MET A 74 4.91 -11.11 -13.46
N ALA A 75 4.23 -12.26 -13.52
CA ALA A 75 3.49 -12.81 -12.37
C ALA A 75 4.37 -12.94 -11.10
N ALA A 76 5.68 -13.14 -11.27
CA ALA A 76 6.65 -13.20 -10.17
C ALA A 76 7.05 -11.82 -9.59
N PHE A 77 6.81 -10.72 -10.31
CA PHE A 77 7.26 -9.36 -9.99
C PHE A 77 6.14 -8.33 -10.26
N LEU A 78 4.93 -8.63 -9.82
CA LEU A 78 3.78 -7.75 -10.02
C LEU A 78 3.65 -6.76 -8.85
N TYR A 79 4.36 -5.63 -8.96
CA TYR A 79 4.28 -4.51 -8.02
C TYR A 79 4.30 -3.19 -8.79
N MET A 80 3.61 -2.18 -8.25
CA MET A 80 3.67 -0.80 -8.78
C MET A 80 4.83 -0.01 -8.18
N GLY A 81 5.16 -0.30 -6.92
CA GLY A 81 6.28 0.27 -6.20
C GLY A 81 6.97 -0.78 -5.33
N LEU A 82 8.25 -0.56 -5.01
CA LEU A 82 9.02 -1.36 -4.08
C LEU A 82 10.11 -0.51 -3.41
N MET A 83 9.99 -0.31 -2.11
CA MET A 83 11.05 0.25 -1.26
C MET A 83 12.08 -0.83 -0.89
N GLU A 84 13.35 -0.57 -1.23
CA GLU A 84 14.50 -1.43 -0.92
C GLU A 84 15.44 -0.74 0.08
N PRO A 85 15.44 -1.16 1.37
CA PRO A 85 16.18 -0.46 2.44
C PRO A 85 17.69 -0.41 2.23
N ASP A 86 18.30 -1.54 1.84
CA ASP A 86 19.76 -1.70 1.80
C ASP A 86 20.40 -0.79 0.74
N SER A 87 19.74 -0.65 -0.41
CA SER A 87 20.18 0.21 -1.51
C SER A 87 19.63 1.63 -1.42
N LYS A 88 18.82 1.93 -0.40
CA LYS A 88 18.07 3.18 -0.23
C LYS A 88 17.39 3.63 -1.52
N THR A 89 16.73 2.70 -2.20
CA THR A 89 16.08 2.95 -3.48
C THR A 89 14.59 2.62 -3.36
N VAL A 90 13.75 3.49 -3.89
CA VAL A 90 12.35 3.22 -4.20
C VAL A 90 12.25 2.96 -5.69
N TRP A 91 11.86 1.74 -6.05
CA TRP A 91 11.62 1.33 -7.43
C TRP A 91 10.15 1.56 -7.77
N ILE A 92 9.88 2.16 -8.93
CA ILE A 92 8.54 2.34 -9.48
C ILE A 92 8.46 1.58 -10.79
N ASN A 93 7.46 0.72 -10.96
CA ASN A 93 7.24 0.03 -12.23
C ASN A 93 6.37 0.90 -13.13
N MET A 94 7.00 1.76 -13.94
CA MET A 94 6.27 2.67 -14.82
C MET A 94 5.50 1.93 -15.92
N THR A 95 6.00 0.79 -16.38
CA THR A 95 5.30 -0.06 -17.36
C THR A 95 3.95 -0.52 -16.82
N LEU A 96 3.92 -1.03 -15.58
CA LEU A 96 2.70 -1.47 -14.92
C LEU A 96 1.75 -0.30 -14.66
N ILE A 97 2.28 0.85 -14.21
CA ILE A 97 1.48 2.06 -14.00
C ILE A 97 0.80 2.48 -15.30
N SER A 98 1.53 2.53 -16.42
CA SER A 98 0.95 2.88 -17.73
C SER A 98 -0.11 1.88 -18.19
N MET A 99 0.08 0.57 -17.97
CA MET A 99 -0.95 -0.44 -18.25
C MET A 99 -2.22 -0.21 -17.43
N VAL A 100 -2.07 0.09 -16.15
CA VAL A 100 -3.18 0.40 -15.24
C VAL A 100 -3.88 1.70 -15.65
N GLU A 101 -3.14 2.75 -15.97
CA GLU A 101 -3.70 4.02 -16.44
C GLU A 101 -4.52 3.82 -17.72
N HIS A 102 -4.02 3.00 -18.65
CA HIS A 102 -4.76 2.65 -19.87
C HIS A 102 -6.03 1.84 -19.56
N TYR A 103 -5.95 0.85 -18.66
CA TYR A 103 -7.13 0.12 -18.20
C TYR A 103 -8.18 1.05 -17.57
N MET A 104 -7.76 1.99 -16.74
CA MET A 104 -8.63 3.00 -16.14
C MET A 104 -9.28 3.89 -17.20
N GLU A 105 -8.53 4.31 -18.21
CA GLU A 105 -9.04 5.12 -19.31
C GLU A 105 -10.15 4.40 -20.11
N VAL A 106 -10.00 3.09 -20.34
CA VAL A 106 -10.98 2.28 -21.10
C VAL A 106 -12.20 1.93 -20.26
N HIS A 107 -12.03 1.59 -18.98
CA HIS A 107 -13.09 0.99 -18.16
C HIS A 107 -13.67 1.91 -17.08
N MET A 108 -13.00 3.03 -16.77
CA MET A 108 -13.40 4.02 -15.76
C MET A 108 -13.10 5.45 -16.25
N PRO A 109 -13.60 5.85 -17.45
CA PRO A 109 -13.23 7.10 -18.10
C PRO A 109 -13.56 8.35 -17.27
N GLU A 110 -14.52 8.26 -16.34
CA GLU A 110 -14.91 9.32 -15.41
C GLU A 110 -13.84 9.62 -14.33
N ASP A 111 -12.90 8.71 -14.10
CA ASP A 111 -11.99 8.73 -12.94
C ASP A 111 -10.64 9.40 -13.25
N ILE A 112 -10.71 10.50 -14.00
CA ILE A 112 -9.54 11.21 -14.58
C ILE A 112 -8.53 11.63 -13.50
N SER A 113 -9.02 12.18 -12.39
CA SER A 113 -8.15 12.65 -11.29
C SER A 113 -7.34 11.50 -10.68
N ARG A 114 -7.96 10.34 -10.42
CA ARG A 114 -7.27 9.16 -9.89
C ARG A 114 -6.21 8.65 -10.86
N ARG A 115 -6.54 8.60 -12.16
CA ARG A 115 -5.60 8.16 -13.20
C ARG A 115 -4.37 9.06 -13.24
N GLN A 116 -4.54 10.38 -13.30
CA GLN A 116 -3.43 11.35 -13.36
C GLN A 116 -2.56 11.35 -12.09
N LYS A 117 -3.11 10.88 -10.96
CA LYS A 117 -2.45 10.83 -9.66
C LYS A 117 -1.92 9.45 -9.30
N LEU A 118 -2.09 8.43 -10.14
CA LEU A 118 -1.74 7.05 -9.80
C LEU A 118 -0.27 6.91 -9.40
N ARG A 119 0.66 7.45 -10.21
CA ARG A 119 2.08 7.46 -9.88
C ARG A 119 2.37 8.14 -8.54
N GLU A 120 1.75 9.29 -8.28
CA GLU A 120 1.93 10.01 -7.01
C GLU A 120 1.39 9.21 -5.82
N ILE A 121 0.23 8.55 -5.98
CA ILE A 121 -0.37 7.67 -4.98
C ILE A 121 0.60 6.52 -4.64
N VAL A 122 1.19 5.87 -5.64
CA VAL A 122 2.19 4.81 -5.45
C VAL A 122 3.44 5.36 -4.75
N CYS A 123 3.96 6.52 -5.16
CA CYS A 123 5.13 7.11 -4.51
C CYS A 123 4.87 7.46 -3.03
N TRP A 124 3.69 7.97 -2.68
CA TRP A 124 3.34 8.22 -1.28
C TRP A 124 3.23 6.94 -0.47
N HIS A 125 2.75 5.85 -1.07
CA HIS A 125 2.69 4.53 -0.44
C HIS A 125 4.10 4.02 -0.12
N GLU A 126 5.01 4.04 -1.09
CA GLU A 126 6.41 3.62 -0.84
C GLU A 126 7.15 4.55 0.13
N LEU A 127 6.86 5.85 0.09
CA LEU A 127 7.39 6.80 1.08
C LEU A 127 6.96 6.43 2.50
N TYR A 128 5.74 5.90 2.71
CA TYR A 128 5.33 5.43 4.02
C TYR A 128 6.21 4.28 4.51
N HIS A 129 6.58 3.34 3.64
CA HIS A 129 7.53 2.28 4.01
C HIS A 129 8.92 2.83 4.32
N VAL A 130 9.36 3.89 3.64
CA VAL A 130 10.58 4.65 4.01
C VAL A 130 10.45 5.25 5.41
N ILE A 131 9.30 5.84 5.76
CA ILE A 131 9.05 6.34 7.12
C ILE A 131 9.15 5.22 8.14
N GLU A 132 8.57 4.05 7.83
CA GLU A 132 8.63 2.88 8.72
C GLU A 132 10.06 2.37 8.90
N GLU A 133 10.90 2.46 7.87
CA GLU A 133 12.33 2.12 7.95
C GLU A 133 13.09 3.13 8.82
N CYS A 134 12.78 4.42 8.70
CA CYS A 134 13.41 5.47 9.49
C CYS A 134 12.89 5.59 10.93
N THR A 135 11.78 4.92 11.27
CA THR A 135 11.07 5.06 12.55
C THR A 135 10.88 3.69 13.22
N PRO A 136 11.88 3.20 13.98
CA PRO A 136 11.86 1.83 14.53
C PRO A 136 10.62 1.48 15.37
N ASP A 137 10.08 2.45 16.10
CA ASP A 137 8.96 2.25 17.03
C ASP A 137 7.58 2.53 16.39
N ILE A 138 7.51 2.76 15.08
CA ILE A 138 6.25 3.02 14.39
C ILE A 138 5.26 1.87 14.61
N TYR A 139 3.99 2.20 14.88
CA TYR A 139 2.99 1.20 15.27
C TYR A 139 2.87 0.07 14.23
N THR A 140 2.72 0.44 12.95
CA THR A 140 2.40 -0.45 11.84
C THR A 140 3.47 -1.52 11.57
N ARG A 141 4.74 -1.21 11.85
CA ARG A 141 5.87 -2.17 11.75
C ARG A 141 5.97 -3.10 12.97
N ASN A 142 5.36 -2.72 14.09
CA ASN A 142 5.46 -3.40 15.37
C ASN A 142 4.22 -4.25 15.73
N VAL A 143 3.18 -4.27 14.90
CA VAL A 143 2.01 -5.13 15.13
C VAL A 143 2.39 -6.60 15.03
N ARG A 144 2.33 -7.28 16.16
CA ARG A 144 2.62 -8.71 16.29
C ARG A 144 1.52 -9.43 17.03
N VAL A 145 1.26 -10.65 16.60
CA VAL A 145 0.24 -11.51 17.21
C VAL A 145 0.87 -12.81 17.70
N PRO A 146 0.45 -13.30 18.88
CA PRO A 146 0.91 -14.59 19.38
C PRO A 146 0.38 -15.70 18.48
N GLY A 147 1.24 -16.66 18.18
CA GLY A 147 0.94 -17.83 17.39
C GLY A 147 1.74 -19.03 17.88
N ARG A 148 1.66 -20.12 17.12
CA ARG A 148 2.47 -21.32 17.36
C ARG A 148 3.11 -21.79 16.06
N PHE A 149 4.41 -22.03 16.10
CA PHE A 149 5.11 -22.73 15.05
C PHE A 149 4.91 -24.24 15.23
N LEU A 150 4.49 -24.93 14.16
CA LEU A 150 4.11 -26.36 14.17
C LEU A 150 3.13 -26.74 15.29
N GLY A 151 2.29 -25.80 15.74
CA GLY A 151 1.29 -26.04 16.80
C GLY A 151 1.84 -26.17 18.22
N MET A 152 3.17 -26.14 18.41
CA MET A 152 3.81 -26.47 19.69
C MET A 152 4.69 -25.34 20.24
N ILE A 153 5.40 -24.61 19.38
CA ILE A 153 6.39 -23.61 19.83
C ILE A 153 5.75 -22.23 19.82
N PRO A 154 5.62 -21.52 20.95
CA PRO A 154 5.14 -20.14 20.98
C PRO A 154 5.99 -19.26 20.06
N CYS A 155 5.35 -18.53 19.17
CA CYS A 155 6.03 -17.56 18.31
C CYS A 155 5.18 -16.29 18.18
N CYS A 156 5.81 -15.16 17.87
CA CYS A 156 5.11 -13.94 17.50
C CYS A 156 5.24 -13.75 15.99
N ARG A 157 4.10 -13.61 15.31
CA ARG A 157 4.06 -13.38 13.87
C ARG A 157 3.75 -11.91 13.62
N LYS A 158 4.48 -11.28 12.71
CA LYS A 158 4.19 -9.91 12.27
C LYS A 158 2.90 -9.91 11.45
N VAL A 159 2.09 -8.89 11.63
CA VAL A 159 0.89 -8.64 10.82
C VAL A 159 1.29 -7.66 9.72
N GLU A 160 1.70 -8.19 8.57
CA GLU A 160 2.17 -7.36 7.44
C GLU A 160 1.07 -6.42 6.94
N ALA A 161 -0.19 -6.87 7.01
CA ALA A 161 -1.33 -6.03 6.61
C ALA A 161 -1.45 -4.72 7.43
N ALA A 162 -0.87 -4.61 8.63
CA ALA A 162 -0.88 -3.34 9.36
C ALA A 162 -0.03 -2.26 8.67
N SER A 163 1.15 -2.65 8.14
CA SER A 163 2.02 -1.79 7.33
C SER A 163 1.33 -1.37 6.03
N GLU A 164 0.70 -2.31 5.32
CA GLU A 164 -0.09 -2.01 4.11
C GLU A 164 -1.26 -1.05 4.38
N ILE A 165 -2.01 -1.25 5.47
CA ILE A 165 -3.10 -0.34 5.85
C ILE A 165 -2.56 1.07 6.10
N GLY A 166 -1.43 1.18 6.82
CA GLY A 166 -0.75 2.45 7.06
C GLY A 166 -0.36 3.14 5.75
N ALA A 167 0.30 2.42 4.85
CA ALA A 167 0.79 2.94 3.58
C ALA A 167 -0.35 3.39 2.65
N ILE A 168 -1.40 2.58 2.52
CA ILE A 168 -2.58 2.90 1.70
C ILE A 168 -3.34 4.10 2.28
N HIS A 169 -3.54 4.15 3.59
CA HIS A 169 -4.26 5.26 4.22
C HIS A 169 -3.45 6.55 4.13
N PHE A 170 -2.13 6.47 4.37
CA PHE A 170 -1.22 7.60 4.23
C PHE A 170 -1.22 8.15 2.80
N SER A 171 -1.13 7.30 1.78
CA SER A 171 -1.12 7.76 0.39
C SER A 171 -2.45 8.44 0.00
N LYS A 172 -3.58 7.98 0.54
CA LYS A 172 -4.88 8.66 0.39
C LYS A 172 -4.88 10.05 1.02
N LEU A 173 -4.35 10.16 2.25
CA LEU A 173 -4.29 11.44 2.96
C LEU A 173 -3.32 12.45 2.33
N MET A 174 -2.26 11.98 1.67
CA MET A 174 -1.21 12.82 1.09
C MET A 174 -1.49 13.24 -0.36
N SER A 175 -2.06 12.35 -1.17
CA SER A 175 -2.41 12.64 -2.57
C SER A 175 -3.61 13.57 -2.74
N ASP A 176 -4.41 13.77 -1.68
CA ASP A 176 -5.68 14.50 -1.69
C ASP A 176 -6.70 13.95 -2.71
N VAL A 177 -6.61 12.64 -2.99
CA VAL A 177 -7.49 11.94 -3.92
C VAL A 177 -8.30 10.88 -3.16
N ALA A 178 -9.62 10.92 -3.31
CA ALA A 178 -10.48 9.88 -2.79
C ALA A 178 -10.37 8.62 -3.66
N PHE A 179 -9.91 7.52 -3.08
CA PHE A 179 -9.91 6.20 -3.71
C PHE A 179 -10.27 5.09 -2.69
N SER A 180 -10.73 3.95 -3.20
CA SER A 180 -10.96 2.75 -2.39
C SER A 180 -9.61 2.11 -2.02
N PRO A 181 -9.36 1.73 -0.75
CA PRO A 181 -8.12 1.04 -0.36
C PRO A 181 -7.82 -0.24 -1.14
N TYR A 182 -8.83 -0.84 -1.79
CA TYR A 182 -8.67 -2.02 -2.63
C TYR A 182 -8.13 -1.71 -4.04
N ILE A 183 -7.87 -0.43 -4.36
CA ILE A 183 -7.40 0.06 -5.66
C ILE A 183 -6.13 -0.67 -6.13
N TYR A 184 -5.15 -0.84 -5.24
CA TYR A 184 -3.89 -1.51 -5.55
C TYR A 184 -4.12 -2.96 -5.96
N THR A 185 -4.87 -3.71 -5.15
CA THR A 185 -5.19 -5.10 -5.47
C THR A 185 -5.99 -5.22 -6.77
N ARG A 186 -6.97 -4.32 -7.01
CA ARG A 186 -7.75 -4.33 -8.26
C ARG A 186 -6.90 -4.10 -9.49
N TYR A 187 -5.96 -3.16 -9.42
CA TYR A 187 -5.11 -2.81 -10.55
C TYR A 187 -4.03 -3.83 -10.82
N LEU A 188 -3.41 -4.39 -9.77
CA LEU A 188 -2.52 -5.53 -9.94
C LEU A 188 -3.27 -6.72 -10.55
N MET A 189 -4.47 -7.05 -10.06
CA MET A 189 -5.30 -8.10 -10.66
C MET A 189 -5.71 -7.78 -12.11
N ALA A 190 -6.05 -6.54 -12.42
CA ALA A 190 -6.39 -6.12 -13.78
C ALA A 190 -5.20 -6.29 -14.73
N ALA A 191 -3.99 -5.88 -14.32
CA ALA A 191 -2.79 -6.06 -15.11
C ALA A 191 -2.41 -7.55 -15.28
N ALA A 192 -2.51 -8.35 -14.23
CA ALA A 192 -2.28 -9.80 -14.31
C ALA A 192 -3.29 -10.51 -15.22
N ASN A 193 -4.54 -10.03 -15.22
CA ASN A 193 -5.63 -10.58 -16.02
C ASN A 193 -5.69 -9.98 -17.45
N GLN A 194 -4.92 -8.94 -17.76
CA GLN A 194 -4.69 -8.56 -19.16
C GLN A 194 -3.80 -9.60 -19.88
N ASP A 195 -3.04 -10.42 -19.13
CA ASP A 195 -2.34 -11.62 -19.63
C ASP A 195 -3.16 -12.93 -19.51
N LEU A 196 -4.22 -12.95 -18.70
CA LEU A 196 -5.09 -14.10 -18.50
C LEU A 196 -6.53 -13.69 -18.76
N GLU A 197 -7.03 -14.00 -19.98
CA GLU A 197 -8.44 -13.90 -20.34
C GLU A 197 -9.36 -14.11 -19.13
N VAL A 198 -10.02 -13.02 -18.74
CA VAL A 198 -10.92 -13.04 -17.60
C VAL A 198 -12.15 -13.88 -17.96
N ARG A 199 -12.10 -15.16 -17.60
CA ARG A 199 -13.31 -15.96 -17.39
C ARG A 199 -13.95 -15.50 -16.07
N TYR A 200 -14.80 -14.46 -16.15
CA TYR A 200 -15.82 -14.27 -15.13
C TYR A 200 -16.88 -15.37 -15.30
N GLY A 201 -16.90 -16.30 -14.33
CA GLY A 201 -18.09 -17.09 -14.05
C GLY A 201 -19.13 -16.20 -13.37
N HIS A 202 -20.37 -16.40 -13.80
CA HIS A 202 -21.61 -15.71 -13.41
C HIS A 202 -21.81 -15.46 -11.91
#